data_AF-A0A6I7NV75-F1
#
_entry.id   AF-A0A6I7NV75-F1
#
_cell.length_a   1.000
_cell.length_b   1.000
_cell.length_c   1.000
_cell.angle_alpha   90.00
_cell.angle_beta   90.00
_cell.angle_gamma   90.00
#
_symmetry.space_group_name_H-M   'P 1'
#
loop_
_entity.id
_entity.type
_entity.pdbx_description
1 polymer ?
#
loop_
_entity_poly.entity_id
_entity_poly.type
_entity_poly.pdbx_seq_one_letter_code
_entity_poly.pdbx_strand_id
1 'polypeptide(L)'
;MNYRTPGVYVEEISLLPASVAQSETAIPVFIGFTEIAEASDGNSLRMTPVRIASLMDFSTLFGGPPVQSMEVAVETEAPYEPVAVNYPGGVSPFLMHHALNLFYSNGGGECFIVSVGGFEDDGSPVTPSYGPLKNGLDAIVNNDEITLVVIPEAIRLEADPQHDLYKDVLTHCNDQENRFGIFDVREDDNDAEEFRDGIGTSFLSHGAAYYPHIKTTIGFSFTPASVEFSGGPLDGSSWQQAETLRSVLEIQKQFGKVKAKVEAAVAGVEDLLAPERRLLLRAMLRETEKAIGYANSALELVTDNDFEASEIAEAREDFETVEALDIDDVLKAAIPGHLTTLNNAIEKIEEALDSILAQVNEETGIDEANNDTVREYITSEYIAAVRNLLNAERITMPPSPAMAGIYARVDGNRGVWKAPANVSINRVSAPSVKLSIAENNRLNVHSTGKSINAIRSFPGRGTLVWGARTLDGNSNEWRYIPVRRFFNMVEDSVKNASGRYVFEPNDANTWVKVKAMIENFLTTQWRAGALMGSKPEEAFFVSVGLGKTMTAQDVLEGKMIVEIGMAVVRPAEFIILRFSHKMMES
;
A
#
# COMPACT_ATOMS: atom_id res chain seq x y z
N MET A 1 -10.75 -23.62 54.68
CA MET A 1 -11.12 -23.12 56.02
C MET A 1 -10.73 -24.17 57.07
N ASN A 2 -10.36 -23.77 58.29
CA ASN A 2 -10.14 -24.70 59.40
C ASN A 2 -11.47 -24.93 60.14
N TYR A 3 -12.13 -26.06 59.90
CA TYR A 3 -13.39 -26.44 60.56
C TYR A 3 -13.13 -26.76 62.03
N ARG A 4 -13.85 -26.10 62.96
CA ARG A 4 -13.61 -26.20 64.43
C ARG A 4 -14.79 -26.76 65.24
N THR A 5 -15.88 -27.19 64.59
CA THR A 5 -17.07 -27.71 65.28
C THR A 5 -17.68 -28.90 64.54
N PRO A 6 -18.19 -29.93 65.24
CA PRO A 6 -18.93 -31.01 64.59
C PRO A 6 -20.28 -30.52 64.06
N GLY A 7 -20.54 -30.71 62.76
CA GLY A 7 -21.76 -30.29 62.08
C GLY A 7 -21.80 -30.76 60.62
N VAL A 8 -22.96 -30.63 59.96
CA VAL A 8 -23.10 -30.83 58.51
C VAL A 8 -22.83 -29.50 57.82
N TYR A 9 -21.86 -29.46 56.92
CA TYR A 9 -21.52 -28.28 56.12
C TYR A 9 -21.96 -28.51 54.68
N VAL A 10 -22.60 -27.50 54.08
CA VAL A 10 -22.91 -27.47 52.65
C VAL A 10 -21.95 -26.46 52.03
N GLU A 11 -21.10 -26.94 51.14
CA GLU A 11 -20.26 -26.10 50.30
C GLU A 11 -20.84 -26.10 48.88
N GLU A 12 -20.99 -24.91 48.32
CA GLU A 12 -21.33 -24.77 46.91
C GLU A 12 -20.03 -24.85 46.11
N ILE A 13 -19.69 -26.07 45.69
CA ILE A 13 -18.57 -26.29 44.77
C ILE A 13 -19.05 -25.78 43.41
N SER A 14 -18.47 -24.70 42.91
CA SER A 14 -18.70 -24.28 41.53
C SER A 14 -18.25 -25.41 40.60
N LEU A 15 -19.23 -26.08 39.99
CA LEU A 15 -19.04 -27.15 39.01
C LEU A 15 -18.91 -26.61 37.58
N LEU A 16 -18.93 -25.28 37.39
CA LEU A 16 -18.78 -24.71 36.06
C LEU A 16 -17.37 -25.09 35.56
N PRO A 17 -17.29 -25.90 34.50
CA PRO A 17 -16.01 -26.26 33.93
C PRO A 17 -15.32 -24.99 33.45
N ALA A 18 -13.98 -24.97 33.54
CA ALA A 18 -13.21 -23.95 32.86
C ALA A 18 -13.64 -23.89 31.38
N SER A 19 -13.77 -22.69 30.82
CA SER A 19 -14.07 -22.50 29.40
C SER A 19 -12.77 -22.31 28.63
N VAL A 20 -12.68 -22.91 27.45
CA VAL A 20 -11.68 -22.54 26.45
C VAL A 20 -12.12 -21.23 25.82
N ALA A 21 -11.27 -20.19 25.91
CA ALA A 21 -11.43 -19.01 25.08
C ALA A 21 -10.94 -19.33 23.68
N GLN A 22 -11.68 -18.90 22.66
CA GLN A 22 -11.25 -19.07 21.28
C GLN A 22 -10.11 -18.09 20.99
N SER A 23 -8.98 -18.62 20.52
CA SER A 23 -7.86 -17.82 20.05
C SER A 23 -8.21 -17.02 18.80
N GLU A 24 -7.50 -15.92 18.60
CA GLU A 24 -7.57 -15.12 17.37
C GLU A 24 -7.21 -15.98 16.16
N THR A 25 -7.84 -15.73 15.01
CA THR A 25 -7.68 -16.62 13.83
C THR A 25 -7.03 -15.94 12.64
N ALA A 26 -7.02 -14.61 12.59
CA ALA A 26 -6.60 -13.84 11.42
C ALA A 26 -5.96 -12.49 11.79
N ILE A 27 -4.95 -12.53 12.65
CA ILE A 27 -4.03 -11.42 12.92
C ILE A 27 -2.78 -11.65 12.06
N PRO A 28 -2.64 -10.96 10.91
CA PRO A 28 -1.48 -11.11 10.07
C PRO A 28 -0.29 -10.31 10.60
N VAL A 29 0.90 -10.77 10.24
CA VAL A 29 2.09 -9.93 10.20
C VAL A 29 2.49 -9.66 8.76
N PHE A 30 2.83 -8.41 8.49
CA PHE A 30 3.45 -7.97 7.26
C PHE A 30 4.93 -7.69 7.51
N ILE A 31 5.79 -8.43 6.80
CA ILE A 31 7.24 -8.28 6.90
C ILE A 31 7.75 -7.65 5.61
N GLY A 32 8.55 -6.59 5.71
CA GLY A 32 9.01 -5.87 4.52
C GLY A 32 9.62 -4.51 4.79
N PHE A 33 9.78 -3.72 3.75
CA PHE A 33 10.49 -2.44 3.81
C PHE A 33 9.50 -1.28 3.99
N THR A 34 9.92 -0.27 4.73
CA THR A 34 9.08 0.92 5.04
C THR A 34 9.90 2.19 4.80
N GLU A 35 9.24 3.34 4.69
CA GLU A 35 9.94 4.62 4.49
C GLU A 35 10.76 4.96 5.74
N ILE A 36 10.08 4.92 6.89
CA ILE A 36 10.66 5.12 8.22
C ILE A 36 10.27 3.93 9.12
N ALA A 37 10.83 3.88 10.32
CA ALA A 37 10.43 2.92 11.35
C ALA A 37 10.83 3.49 12.71
N GLU A 38 10.03 4.44 13.20
CA GLU A 38 10.33 5.23 14.39
C GLU A 38 9.08 5.41 15.25
N ALA A 39 9.24 5.24 16.56
CA ALA A 39 8.20 5.51 17.54
C ALA A 39 8.09 7.02 17.80
N SER A 40 6.98 7.45 18.42
CA SER A 40 6.74 8.87 18.73
C SER A 40 7.78 9.50 19.66
N ASP A 41 8.58 8.70 20.37
CA ASP A 41 9.67 9.14 21.23
C ASP A 41 11.05 9.12 20.53
N GLY A 42 11.10 8.81 19.23
CA GLY A 42 12.31 8.73 18.41
C GLY A 42 13.04 7.39 18.48
N ASN A 43 12.53 6.41 19.22
CA ASN A 43 13.14 5.07 19.24
C ASN A 43 12.87 4.32 17.94
N SER A 44 13.89 3.63 17.41
CA SER A 44 13.71 2.82 16.20
C SER A 44 12.77 1.63 16.44
N LEU A 45 11.88 1.40 15.49
CA LEU A 45 10.97 0.26 15.42
C LEU A 45 11.45 -0.84 14.46
N ARG A 46 12.65 -0.69 13.89
CA ARG A 46 13.22 -1.67 12.95
C ARG A 46 13.36 -3.05 13.60
N MET A 47 13.07 -4.09 12.83
CA MET A 47 13.14 -5.50 13.27
C MET A 47 12.32 -5.82 14.54
N THR A 48 11.35 -4.98 14.88
CA THR A 48 10.47 -5.18 16.04
C THR A 48 9.04 -5.36 15.53
N PRO A 49 8.32 -6.43 15.91
CA PRO A 49 6.90 -6.57 15.57
C PRO A 49 6.07 -5.50 16.28
N VAL A 50 5.46 -4.60 15.51
CA VAL A 50 4.61 -3.52 16.03
C VAL A 50 3.17 -3.75 15.63
N ARG A 51 2.28 -3.79 16.61
CA ARG A 51 0.83 -3.94 16.42
C ARG A 51 0.22 -2.61 15.98
N ILE A 52 -0.54 -2.62 14.90
CA ILE A 52 -1.28 -1.46 14.39
C ILE A 52 -2.74 -1.83 14.12
N ALA A 53 -3.63 -0.84 14.16
CA ALA A 53 -5.06 -1.05 13.94
C ALA A 53 -5.57 -0.43 12.63
N SER A 54 -4.80 0.49 12.03
CA SER A 54 -5.21 1.23 10.84
C SER A 54 -4.04 1.62 9.93
N LEU A 55 -4.37 2.03 8.70
CA LEU A 55 -3.40 2.62 7.78
C LEU A 55 -2.85 3.96 8.30
N MET A 56 -3.62 4.70 9.12
CA MET A 56 -3.13 5.94 9.73
C MET A 56 -2.03 5.67 10.76
N ASP A 57 -2.20 4.63 11.58
CA ASP A 57 -1.17 4.19 12.52
C ASP A 57 0.10 3.78 11.76
N PHE A 58 -0.08 3.07 10.64
CA PHE A 58 1.04 2.72 9.76
C PHE A 58 1.77 3.97 9.25
N SER A 59 1.05 4.91 8.64
CA SER A 59 1.67 6.12 8.09
C SER A 59 2.38 6.96 9.14
N THR A 60 1.89 6.95 10.39
CA THR A 60 2.52 7.67 11.51
C THR A 60 3.85 7.04 11.94
N LEU A 61 3.95 5.70 11.96
CA LEU A 61 5.10 4.98 12.51
C LEU A 61 6.11 4.51 11.44
N PHE A 62 5.62 4.28 10.22
CA PHE A 62 6.34 3.63 9.13
C PHE A 62 6.37 4.44 7.83
N GLY A 63 5.68 5.58 7.78
CA GLY A 63 5.69 6.51 6.67
C GLY A 63 4.79 6.11 5.49
N GLY A 64 5.02 6.77 4.37
CA GLY A 64 4.23 6.70 3.15
C GLY A 64 4.69 5.63 2.16
N PRO A 65 4.03 5.59 0.98
CA PRO A 65 4.49 4.80 -0.15
C PRO A 65 5.80 5.37 -0.72
N PRO A 66 6.62 4.54 -1.39
CA PRO A 66 7.80 5.04 -2.09
C PRO A 66 7.40 6.05 -3.17
N VAL A 67 8.21 7.08 -3.34
CA VAL A 67 8.10 8.03 -4.46
C VAL A 67 8.56 7.29 -5.73
N GLN A 68 7.66 7.15 -6.69
CA GLN A 68 7.92 6.50 -7.98
C GLN A 68 8.57 7.50 -8.93
N SER A 69 9.74 7.13 -9.44
CA SER A 69 10.36 7.82 -10.57
C SER A 69 9.56 7.53 -11.85
N MET A 70 9.16 8.58 -12.56
CA MET A 70 8.37 8.48 -13.78
C MET A 70 8.97 9.34 -14.87
N GLU A 71 8.75 8.95 -16.11
CA GLU A 71 9.13 9.73 -17.28
C GLU A 71 7.89 9.91 -18.16
N VAL A 72 7.55 11.15 -18.48
CA VAL A 72 6.47 11.48 -19.41
C VAL A 72 7.06 11.60 -20.81
N ALA A 73 6.75 10.63 -21.65
CA ALA A 73 7.14 10.67 -23.06
C ALA A 73 6.24 11.66 -23.81
N VAL A 74 6.87 12.51 -24.61
CA VAL A 74 6.23 13.59 -25.36
C VAL A 74 6.54 13.43 -26.85
N GLU A 75 5.59 13.78 -27.71
CA GLU A 75 5.85 13.83 -29.16
C GLU A 75 6.98 14.82 -29.50
N THR A 76 7.73 14.57 -30.56
CA THR A 76 8.88 15.41 -30.96
C THR A 76 8.51 16.60 -31.82
N GLU A 77 7.26 16.68 -32.28
CA GLU A 77 6.74 17.71 -33.15
C GLU A 77 5.56 18.41 -32.48
N ALA A 78 5.33 19.67 -32.84
CA ALA A 78 4.18 20.42 -32.33
C ALA A 78 2.85 19.69 -32.63
N PRO A 79 1.91 19.61 -31.66
CA PRO A 79 1.86 20.39 -30.43
C PRO A 79 2.53 19.73 -29.20
N TYR A 80 3.44 18.76 -29.42
CA TYR A 80 4.21 18.09 -28.37
C TYR A 80 3.30 17.41 -27.34
N GLU A 81 2.35 16.57 -27.78
CA GLU A 81 1.40 15.96 -26.84
C GLU A 81 2.08 14.94 -25.93
N PRO A 82 1.72 14.87 -24.63
CA PRO A 82 2.20 13.81 -23.74
C PRO A 82 1.50 12.50 -24.10
N VAL A 83 2.27 11.46 -24.44
CA VAL A 83 1.75 10.22 -25.04
C VAL A 83 1.77 9.02 -24.10
N ALA A 84 2.76 8.93 -23.21
CA ALA A 84 2.93 7.76 -22.34
C ALA A 84 3.68 8.11 -21.06
N VAL A 85 3.55 7.26 -20.04
CA VAL A 85 4.37 7.28 -18.84
C VAL A 85 5.25 6.04 -18.84
N ASN A 86 6.55 6.26 -18.73
CA ASN A 86 7.56 5.23 -18.55
C ASN A 86 8.07 5.27 -17.09
N TYR A 87 8.76 4.20 -16.69
CA TYR A 87 9.31 4.04 -15.35
C TYR A 87 10.83 3.86 -15.48
N PRO A 88 11.62 4.95 -15.51
CA PRO A 88 13.07 4.84 -15.57
C PRO A 88 13.57 4.09 -14.32
N GLY A 89 14.41 3.08 -14.52
CA GLY A 89 14.83 2.16 -13.43
C GLY A 89 13.77 1.15 -12.97
N GLY A 90 12.57 1.18 -13.56
CA GLY A 90 11.47 0.27 -13.26
C GLY A 90 10.53 0.75 -12.16
N VAL A 91 9.50 -0.05 -11.89
CA VAL A 91 8.55 0.20 -10.80
C VAL A 91 9.24 -0.05 -9.46
N SER A 92 9.04 0.86 -8.49
CA SER A 92 9.60 0.74 -7.14
C SER A 92 9.36 -0.65 -6.55
N PRO A 93 10.40 -1.29 -5.98
CA PRO A 93 10.27 -2.65 -5.49
C PRO A 93 9.46 -2.72 -4.19
N PHE A 94 9.28 -1.61 -3.47
CA PHE A 94 8.65 -1.59 -2.15
C PHE A 94 7.13 -1.55 -2.24
N LEU A 95 6.48 -2.49 -1.54
CA LEU A 95 5.05 -2.77 -1.67
C LEU A 95 4.30 -2.61 -0.36
N MET A 96 4.98 -2.52 0.79
CA MET A 96 4.38 -2.54 2.13
C MET A 96 3.18 -1.58 2.31
N HIS A 97 3.34 -0.29 2.01
CA HIS A 97 2.26 0.69 2.16
C HIS A 97 1.05 0.35 1.27
N HIS A 98 1.29 -0.04 0.02
CA HIS A 98 0.23 -0.45 -0.91
C HIS A 98 -0.43 -1.77 -0.50
N ALA A 99 0.33 -2.70 0.07
CA ALA A 99 -0.13 -3.97 0.61
C ALA A 99 -1.11 -3.75 1.78
N LEU A 100 -0.81 -2.84 2.70
CA LEU A 100 -1.73 -2.49 3.78
C LEU A 100 -2.98 -1.79 3.28
N ASN A 101 -2.87 -0.91 2.28
CA ASN A 101 -4.05 -0.32 1.66
C ASN A 101 -5.00 -1.40 1.12
N LEU A 102 -4.46 -2.42 0.44
CA LEU A 102 -5.25 -3.58 -0.01
C LEU A 102 -5.82 -4.40 1.15
N PHE A 103 -5.03 -4.68 2.18
CA PHE A 103 -5.44 -5.42 3.37
C PHE A 103 -6.66 -4.78 4.04
N TYR A 104 -6.55 -3.52 4.45
CA TYR A 104 -7.65 -2.80 5.11
C TYR A 104 -8.86 -2.63 4.20
N SER A 105 -8.65 -2.39 2.89
CA SER A 105 -9.74 -2.28 1.92
C SER A 105 -10.52 -3.59 1.72
N ASN A 106 -9.93 -4.73 2.08
CA ASN A 106 -10.54 -6.06 1.97
C ASN A 106 -11.09 -6.60 3.30
N GLY A 107 -11.15 -5.76 4.33
CA GLY A 107 -11.69 -6.11 5.65
C GLY A 107 -10.64 -6.59 6.64
N GLY A 108 -9.38 -6.18 6.44
CA GLY A 108 -8.33 -6.33 7.43
C GLY A 108 -8.66 -5.60 8.74
N GLY A 109 -8.34 -6.24 9.85
CA GLY A 109 -8.39 -5.68 11.20
C GLY A 109 -7.00 -5.32 11.69
N GLU A 110 -6.72 -5.59 12.96
CA GLU A 110 -5.39 -5.38 13.54
C GLU A 110 -4.34 -6.29 12.88
N CYS A 111 -3.13 -5.77 12.72
CA CYS A 111 -2.00 -6.52 12.17
C CYS A 111 -0.68 -6.12 12.82
N PHE A 112 0.33 -6.95 12.66
CA PHE A 112 1.71 -6.63 13.02
C PHE A 112 2.50 -6.17 11.80
N ILE A 113 3.41 -5.24 12.00
CA ILE A 113 4.37 -4.79 11.00
C ILE A 113 5.77 -5.10 11.50
N VAL A 114 6.60 -5.65 10.62
CA VAL A 114 8.04 -5.78 10.83
C VAL A 114 8.75 -5.06 9.70
N SER A 115 9.26 -3.87 10.01
CA SER A 115 10.13 -3.13 9.08
C SER A 115 11.53 -3.74 9.10
N VAL A 116 11.97 -4.26 7.95
CA VAL A 116 13.30 -4.88 7.80
C VAL A 116 14.35 -3.92 7.23
N GLY A 117 13.94 -2.74 6.77
CA GLY A 117 14.79 -1.83 6.00
C GLY A 117 14.05 -0.56 5.55
N GLY A 118 14.84 0.44 5.16
CA GLY A 118 14.36 1.68 4.53
C GLY A 118 14.29 1.53 3.01
N PHE A 119 13.74 2.53 2.31
CA PHE A 119 13.81 2.56 0.85
C PHE A 119 15.22 2.86 0.32
N GLU A 120 16.02 3.53 1.14
CA GLU A 120 17.38 3.95 0.84
C GLU A 120 18.31 3.64 2.03
N ASP A 121 19.60 3.47 1.73
CA ASP A 121 20.69 3.34 2.69
C ASP A 121 21.86 4.23 2.26
N ASP A 122 22.27 5.14 3.14
CA ASP A 122 23.29 6.18 2.88
C ASP A 122 23.07 6.97 1.55
N GLY A 123 21.80 7.27 1.25
CA GLY A 123 21.37 7.99 0.04
C GLY A 123 21.33 7.13 -1.24
N SER A 124 21.53 5.82 -1.13
CA SER A 124 21.45 4.88 -2.26
C SER A 124 20.18 4.03 -2.20
N PRO A 125 19.46 3.79 -3.31
CA PRO A 125 18.30 2.92 -3.34
C PRO A 125 18.62 1.50 -2.87
N VAL A 126 17.76 0.94 -2.02
CA VAL A 126 17.87 -0.44 -1.54
C VAL A 126 17.08 -1.38 -2.44
N THR A 127 17.64 -2.56 -2.72
CA THR A 127 16.91 -3.64 -3.40
C THR A 127 16.49 -4.69 -2.37
N PRO A 128 15.19 -5.08 -2.29
CA PRO A 128 14.77 -6.18 -1.44
C PRO A 128 15.57 -7.45 -1.69
N SER A 129 16.02 -8.08 -0.61
CA SER A 129 16.82 -9.30 -0.66
C SER A 129 16.37 -10.29 0.41
N TYR A 130 16.74 -11.55 0.24
CA TYR A 130 16.33 -12.65 1.12
C TYR A 130 16.71 -12.42 2.59
N GLY A 131 17.94 -11.98 2.86
CA GLY A 131 18.48 -11.87 4.22
C GLY A 131 17.63 -10.98 5.14
N PRO A 132 17.37 -9.71 4.79
CA PRO A 132 16.51 -8.82 5.59
C PRO A 132 15.10 -9.39 5.82
N LEU A 133 14.48 -9.96 4.79
CA LEU A 133 13.13 -10.53 4.90
C LEU A 133 13.11 -11.76 5.83
N LYS A 134 14.12 -12.63 5.74
CA LYS A 134 14.28 -13.77 6.65
C LYS A 134 14.54 -13.34 8.09
N ASN A 135 15.36 -12.31 8.31
CA ASN A 135 15.56 -11.74 9.64
C ASN A 135 14.24 -11.20 10.23
N GLY A 136 13.38 -10.60 9.41
CA GLY A 136 12.06 -10.17 9.82
C GLY A 136 11.14 -11.33 10.22
N LEU A 137 11.26 -12.49 9.55
CA LEU A 137 10.56 -13.72 9.96
C LEU A 137 11.09 -14.27 11.30
N ASP A 138 12.39 -14.16 11.55
CA ASP A 138 12.98 -14.61 12.82
C ASP A 138 12.58 -13.69 14.00
N ALA A 139 12.32 -12.41 13.72
CA ALA A 139 11.88 -11.44 14.74
C ALA A 139 10.49 -11.75 15.33
N ILE A 140 9.64 -12.51 14.62
CA ILE A 140 8.27 -12.79 15.06
C ILE A 140 8.12 -14.09 15.84
N VAL A 141 9.20 -14.86 16.05
CA VAL A 141 9.16 -16.18 16.71
C VAL A 141 8.42 -16.13 18.05
N ASN A 142 8.73 -15.14 18.90
CA ASN A 142 8.19 -15.03 20.25
C ASN A 142 6.83 -14.31 20.36
N ASN A 143 6.13 -14.07 19.25
CA ASN A 143 4.83 -13.38 19.25
C ASN A 143 3.69 -14.37 18.93
N ASP A 144 3.02 -14.85 19.98
CA ASP A 144 1.95 -15.85 19.91
C ASP A 144 0.62 -15.33 19.34
N GLU A 145 0.42 -14.00 19.27
CA GLU A 145 -0.78 -13.40 18.65
C GLU A 145 -0.80 -13.52 17.11
N ILE A 146 0.36 -13.62 16.48
CA ILE A 146 0.46 -13.70 15.01
C ILE A 146 -0.04 -15.07 14.53
N THR A 147 -0.99 -15.05 13.58
CA THR A 147 -1.61 -16.25 13.02
C THR A 147 -1.49 -16.35 11.50
N LEU A 148 -1.20 -15.25 10.80
CA LEU A 148 -0.94 -15.25 9.36
C LEU A 148 0.40 -14.57 9.07
N VAL A 149 1.16 -15.09 8.11
CA VAL A 149 2.43 -14.49 7.66
C VAL A 149 2.32 -14.07 6.20
N VAL A 150 2.59 -12.78 5.96
CA VAL A 150 2.57 -12.16 4.63
C VAL A 150 3.87 -11.40 4.42
N ILE A 151 4.52 -11.61 3.28
CA ILE A 151 5.76 -10.92 2.91
C ILE A 151 5.58 -10.33 1.51
N PRO A 152 5.01 -9.10 1.39
CA PRO A 152 4.64 -8.54 0.09
C PRO A 152 5.82 -8.42 -0.88
N GLU A 153 7.01 -8.02 -0.40
CA GLU A 153 8.20 -7.91 -1.25
C GLU A 153 8.89 -9.24 -1.57
N ALA A 154 8.42 -10.39 -1.08
CA ALA A 154 8.99 -11.69 -1.48
C ALA A 154 8.95 -11.88 -3.01
N ILE A 155 7.98 -11.26 -3.67
CA ILE A 155 7.81 -11.25 -5.13
C ILE A 155 8.88 -10.47 -5.89
N ARG A 156 9.69 -9.66 -5.20
CA ARG A 156 10.82 -8.92 -5.76
C ARG A 156 12.13 -9.71 -5.73
N LEU A 157 12.13 -10.84 -5.04
CA LEU A 157 13.28 -11.74 -5.01
C LEU A 157 13.34 -12.57 -6.29
N GLU A 158 14.55 -12.99 -6.65
CA GLU A 158 14.72 -14.05 -7.64
C GLU A 158 14.03 -15.36 -7.22
N ALA A 159 13.74 -16.24 -8.18
CA ALA A 159 12.87 -17.40 -7.96
C ALA A 159 13.39 -18.29 -6.80
N ASP A 160 14.67 -18.68 -6.85
CA ASP A 160 15.28 -19.51 -5.80
C ASP A 160 15.23 -18.86 -4.41
N PRO A 161 15.71 -17.61 -4.19
CA PRO A 161 15.57 -16.95 -2.90
C PRO A 161 14.12 -16.75 -2.43
N GLN A 162 13.17 -16.51 -3.34
CA GLN A 162 11.75 -16.44 -2.98
C GLN A 162 11.26 -17.78 -2.45
N HIS A 163 11.54 -18.88 -3.16
CA HIS A 163 11.12 -20.22 -2.77
C HIS A 163 11.75 -20.64 -1.45
N ASP A 164 13.02 -20.31 -1.22
CA ASP A 164 13.69 -20.56 0.06
C ASP A 164 13.04 -19.77 1.20
N LEU A 165 12.70 -18.50 0.99
CA LEU A 165 11.98 -17.71 1.98
C LEU A 165 10.61 -18.32 2.32
N TYR A 166 9.87 -18.80 1.33
CA TYR A 166 8.58 -19.44 1.58
C TYR A 166 8.73 -20.81 2.27
N LYS A 167 9.79 -21.59 2.01
CA LYS A 167 10.11 -22.81 2.79
C LYS A 167 10.37 -22.48 4.25
N ASP A 168 11.06 -21.37 4.52
CA ASP A 168 11.29 -20.90 5.88
C ASP A 168 10.00 -20.46 6.56
N VAL A 169 9.11 -19.76 5.84
CA VAL A 169 7.77 -19.44 6.38
C VAL A 169 6.97 -20.71 6.66
N LEU A 170 7.02 -21.73 5.80
CA LEU A 170 6.35 -23.01 6.03
C LEU A 170 6.90 -23.74 7.26
N THR A 171 8.23 -23.76 7.43
CA THR A 171 8.90 -24.35 8.60
C THR A 171 8.51 -23.60 9.87
N HIS A 172 8.55 -22.26 9.83
CA HIS A 172 8.09 -21.42 10.93
C HIS A 172 6.62 -21.67 11.28
N CYS A 173 5.73 -21.80 10.29
CA CYS A 173 4.32 -22.06 10.55
C CYS A 173 4.07 -23.46 11.12
N ASN A 174 4.90 -24.45 10.76
CA ASN A 174 4.89 -25.77 11.37
C ASN A 174 5.34 -25.73 12.83
N ASP A 175 6.49 -25.10 13.09
CA ASP A 175 7.12 -25.10 14.42
C ASP A 175 6.29 -24.34 15.47
N GLN A 176 5.51 -23.37 15.02
CA GLN A 176 4.71 -22.50 15.88
C GLN A 176 3.28 -23.02 16.04
N GLU A 177 2.84 -23.92 15.14
CA GLU A 177 1.55 -24.62 15.13
C GLU A 177 0.29 -23.74 14.95
N ASN A 178 0.35 -22.46 15.29
CA ASN A 178 -0.76 -21.50 15.23
C ASN A 178 -0.70 -20.55 14.01
N ARG A 179 0.35 -20.62 13.19
CA ARG A 179 0.58 -19.72 12.04
C ARG A 179 0.27 -20.36 10.69
N PHE A 180 -0.03 -19.52 9.70
CA PHE A 180 -0.30 -19.93 8.32
C PHE A 180 0.27 -18.93 7.30
N GLY A 181 1.04 -19.43 6.32
CA GLY A 181 1.65 -18.60 5.27
C GLY A 181 0.69 -18.29 4.11
N ILE A 182 0.69 -17.05 3.64
CA ILE A 182 -0.03 -16.64 2.42
C ILE A 182 1.00 -16.20 1.39
N PHE A 183 1.07 -16.92 0.28
CA PHE A 183 2.13 -16.78 -0.71
C PHE A 183 1.59 -16.31 -2.06
N ASP A 184 2.48 -15.71 -2.83
CA ASP A 184 2.22 -15.25 -4.19
C ASP A 184 3.16 -15.95 -5.16
N VAL A 185 2.61 -16.39 -6.29
CA VAL A 185 3.38 -16.86 -7.44
C VAL A 185 3.77 -15.66 -8.29
N ARG A 186 5.03 -15.60 -8.73
CA ARG A 186 5.56 -14.51 -9.57
C ARG A 186 4.81 -14.35 -10.88
N GLU A 187 4.80 -13.13 -11.43
CA GLU A 187 4.12 -12.86 -12.69
C GLU A 187 4.80 -13.53 -13.89
N ASP A 188 6.12 -13.71 -13.85
CA ASP A 188 6.88 -14.36 -14.91
C ASP A 188 6.77 -15.90 -14.89
N ASP A 189 6.32 -16.48 -13.77
CA ASP A 189 5.94 -17.89 -13.66
C ASP A 189 4.47 -18.10 -14.10
N ASN A 190 4.27 -18.11 -15.42
CA ASN A 190 2.95 -18.05 -16.06
C ASN A 190 2.01 -19.24 -15.76
N ASP A 191 2.54 -20.40 -15.34
CA ASP A 191 1.78 -21.61 -15.04
C ASP A 191 2.03 -22.18 -13.64
N ALA A 192 2.83 -21.45 -12.84
CA ALA A 192 3.27 -21.85 -11.52
C ALA A 192 4.12 -23.13 -11.49
N GLU A 193 4.75 -23.53 -12.61
CA GLU A 193 5.62 -24.70 -12.64
C GLU A 193 6.91 -24.47 -11.84
N GLU A 194 7.56 -23.33 -12.04
CA GLU A 194 8.81 -22.98 -11.34
C GLU A 194 8.59 -22.91 -9.82
N PHE A 195 7.50 -22.26 -9.40
CA PHE A 195 7.07 -22.20 -8.01
C PHE A 195 6.81 -23.58 -7.42
N ARG A 196 6.14 -24.47 -8.17
CA ARG A 196 5.86 -25.82 -7.68
C ARG A 196 7.13 -26.63 -7.51
N ASP A 197 8.09 -26.52 -8.41
CA ASP A 197 9.35 -27.25 -8.29
C ASP A 197 10.20 -26.69 -7.15
N GLY A 198 10.23 -25.36 -7.02
CA GLY A 198 11.01 -24.64 -6.03
C GLY A 198 10.51 -24.77 -4.59
N ILE A 199 9.20 -24.78 -4.33
CA ILE A 199 8.64 -24.70 -2.95
C ILE A 199 8.90 -25.96 -2.07
N GLY A 200 9.42 -27.05 -2.65
CA GLY A 200 9.72 -28.27 -1.90
C GLY A 200 8.47 -29.08 -1.52
N THR A 201 8.59 -30.00 -0.55
CA THR A 201 7.52 -30.93 -0.14
C THR A 201 7.20 -30.92 1.36
N SER A 202 7.95 -30.15 2.14
CA SER A 202 7.79 -30.09 3.60
C SER A 202 6.69 -29.10 3.97
N PHE A 203 5.88 -29.47 4.97
CA PHE A 203 4.91 -28.59 5.64
C PHE A 203 3.92 -27.84 4.73
N LEU A 204 3.66 -28.34 3.52
CA LEU A 204 2.81 -27.69 2.51
C LEU A 204 1.38 -27.40 2.99
N SER A 205 0.90 -28.12 4.00
CA SER A 205 -0.40 -27.86 4.64
C SER A 205 -0.46 -26.51 5.36
N HIS A 206 0.67 -25.91 5.75
CA HIS A 206 0.76 -24.66 6.52
C HIS A 206 0.79 -23.40 5.66
N GLY A 207 0.61 -23.50 4.34
CA GLY A 207 0.56 -22.34 3.46
C GLY A 207 -0.41 -22.49 2.29
N ALA A 208 -0.74 -21.37 1.67
CA ALA A 208 -1.52 -21.32 0.44
C ALA A 208 -0.94 -20.28 -0.51
N ALA A 209 -0.79 -20.65 -1.78
CA ALA A 209 -0.34 -19.75 -2.83
C ALA A 209 -1.49 -19.24 -3.70
N TYR A 210 -1.35 -18.03 -4.21
CA TYR A 210 -2.32 -17.34 -5.05
C TYR A 210 -1.71 -16.85 -6.36
N TYR A 211 -2.49 -16.95 -7.44
CA TYR A 211 -2.11 -16.51 -8.79
C TYR A 211 -3.35 -16.15 -9.61
N PRO A 212 -3.31 -15.19 -10.54
CA PRO A 212 -2.21 -14.26 -10.80
C PRO A 212 -2.28 -13.03 -9.89
N HIS A 213 -1.33 -12.12 -10.07
CA HIS A 213 -1.37 -10.79 -9.47
C HIS A 213 -2.63 -10.01 -9.85
N ILE A 214 -2.88 -8.90 -9.14
CA ILE A 214 -4.06 -8.07 -9.28
C ILE A 214 -3.70 -6.66 -9.73
N LYS A 215 -4.33 -6.20 -10.82
CA LYS A 215 -4.25 -4.81 -11.28
C LYS A 215 -5.11 -3.95 -10.37
N THR A 216 -4.50 -3.11 -9.56
CA THR A 216 -5.23 -2.36 -8.54
C THR A 216 -5.86 -1.08 -9.10
N THR A 217 -6.67 -0.42 -8.28
CA THR A 217 -7.08 0.97 -8.47
C THR A 217 -6.27 1.93 -7.59
N ILE A 218 -5.10 1.49 -7.11
CA ILE A 218 -4.18 2.29 -6.31
C ILE A 218 -3.17 2.95 -7.27
N GLY A 219 -3.06 4.28 -7.18
CA GLY A 219 -2.07 5.04 -7.95
C GLY A 219 -0.70 5.00 -7.29
N PHE A 220 0.33 5.27 -8.08
CA PHE A 220 1.66 5.55 -7.57
C PHE A 220 1.70 6.89 -6.83
N SER A 221 2.64 7.01 -5.89
CA SER A 221 3.02 8.29 -5.30
C SER A 221 4.17 8.87 -6.12
N PHE A 222 4.13 10.15 -6.45
CA PHE A 222 5.20 10.84 -7.17
C PHE A 222 5.21 12.32 -6.74
N THR A 223 6.33 12.99 -6.93
CA THR A 223 6.47 14.44 -6.76
C THR A 223 6.83 15.08 -8.11
N PRO A 224 6.61 16.38 -8.33
CA PRO A 224 7.05 17.03 -9.57
C PRO A 224 8.56 16.88 -9.84
N ALA A 225 9.37 16.72 -8.79
CA ALA A 225 10.81 16.47 -8.92
C ALA A 225 11.13 15.04 -9.37
N SER A 226 10.26 14.07 -9.08
CA SER A 226 10.46 12.65 -9.46
C SER A 226 9.86 12.30 -10.83
N VAL A 227 9.40 13.30 -11.58
CA VAL A 227 8.84 13.12 -12.93
C VAL A 227 9.74 13.87 -13.90
N GLU A 228 10.29 13.15 -14.87
CA GLU A 228 11.11 13.70 -15.95
C GLU A 228 10.34 13.67 -17.27
N PHE A 229 10.76 14.48 -18.24
CA PHE A 229 10.22 14.45 -19.60
C PHE A 229 11.22 13.80 -20.55
N SER A 230 10.70 13.02 -21.51
CA SER A 230 11.47 12.54 -22.66
C SER A 230 10.87 12.99 -23.98
N GLY A 231 11.71 13.50 -24.87
CA GLY A 231 11.31 14.10 -26.13
C GLY A 231 10.78 15.53 -26.02
N GLY A 232 10.63 16.19 -27.17
CA GLY A 232 10.13 17.56 -27.27
C GLY A 232 11.04 18.60 -26.61
N PRO A 233 10.52 19.79 -26.28
CA PRO A 233 11.30 20.93 -25.75
C PRO A 233 11.73 20.78 -24.29
N LEU A 234 11.26 19.75 -23.58
CA LEU A 234 11.53 19.51 -22.15
C LEU A 234 12.43 18.29 -21.91
N ASP A 235 13.02 17.72 -22.96
CA ASP A 235 13.78 16.47 -22.87
C ASP A 235 14.87 16.53 -21.79
N GLY A 236 14.83 15.58 -20.86
CA GLY A 236 15.77 15.48 -19.74
C GLY A 236 15.47 16.41 -18.54
N SER A 237 14.43 17.24 -18.61
CA SER A 237 14.04 18.12 -17.50
C SER A 237 12.97 17.50 -16.62
N SER A 238 13.03 17.80 -15.32
CA SER A 238 11.97 17.44 -14.39
C SER A 238 10.71 18.29 -14.59
N TRP A 239 9.58 17.78 -14.14
CA TRP A 239 8.32 18.50 -14.16
C TRP A 239 8.34 19.74 -13.26
N GLN A 240 9.05 19.67 -12.13
CA GLN A 240 9.30 20.87 -11.32
C GLN A 240 10.03 21.95 -12.12
N GLN A 241 11.12 21.60 -12.82
CA GLN A 241 11.88 22.53 -13.65
C GLN A 241 11.03 23.13 -14.77
N ALA A 242 10.24 22.30 -15.46
CA ALA A 242 9.33 22.74 -16.51
C ALA A 242 8.24 23.71 -15.99
N GLU A 243 7.68 23.46 -14.80
CA GLU A 243 6.69 24.37 -14.19
C GLU A 243 7.31 25.73 -13.80
N THR A 244 8.55 25.74 -13.30
CA THR A 244 9.29 26.97 -12.99
C THR A 244 9.50 27.81 -14.25
N LEU A 245 10.12 27.24 -15.30
CA LEU A 245 10.38 27.94 -16.55
C LEU A 245 9.09 28.50 -17.18
N ARG A 246 8.05 27.67 -17.28
CA ARG A 246 6.75 28.11 -17.81
C ARG A 246 6.19 29.30 -17.04
N SER A 247 6.29 29.28 -15.71
CA SER A 247 5.73 30.34 -14.87
C SER A 247 6.46 31.68 -15.10
N VAL A 248 7.79 31.65 -15.24
CA VAL A 248 8.59 32.84 -15.58
C VAL A 248 8.26 33.36 -16.98
N LEU A 249 8.16 32.48 -17.99
CA LEU A 249 7.79 32.86 -19.36
C LEU A 249 6.37 33.47 -19.45
N GLU A 250 5.43 32.99 -18.65
CA GLU A 250 4.09 33.58 -18.57
C GLU A 250 4.11 34.95 -17.89
N ILE A 251 4.94 35.14 -16.85
CA ILE A 251 5.15 36.45 -16.22
C ILE A 251 5.70 37.46 -17.23
N GLN A 252 6.74 37.10 -18.00
CA GLN A 252 7.27 37.94 -19.07
C GLN A 252 6.20 38.32 -20.11
N LYS A 253 5.33 37.37 -20.48
CA LYS A 253 4.21 37.63 -21.40
C LYS A 253 3.20 38.63 -20.82
N GLN A 254 2.93 38.57 -19.52
CA GLN A 254 2.06 39.55 -18.85
C GLN A 254 2.74 40.93 -18.76
N PHE A 255 4.04 40.98 -18.47
CA PHE A 255 4.83 42.20 -18.53
C PHE A 255 4.80 42.83 -19.93
N GLY A 256 5.00 42.06 -20.99
CA GLY A 256 4.94 42.56 -22.37
C GLY A 256 3.59 43.22 -22.71
N LYS A 257 2.47 42.72 -22.18
CA LYS A 257 1.16 43.37 -22.32
C LYS A 257 1.07 44.69 -21.57
N VAL A 258 1.68 44.77 -20.39
CA VAL A 258 1.77 46.01 -19.60
C VAL A 258 2.64 47.04 -20.31
N LYS A 259 3.84 46.64 -20.76
CA LYS A 259 4.76 47.48 -21.55
C LYS A 259 4.06 48.06 -22.78
N ALA A 260 3.37 47.23 -23.59
CA ALA A 260 2.64 47.69 -24.76
C ALA A 260 1.53 48.72 -24.43
N LYS A 261 0.86 48.59 -23.27
CA LYS A 261 -0.13 49.60 -22.83
C LYS A 261 0.53 50.91 -22.42
N VAL A 262 1.68 50.84 -21.73
CA VAL A 262 2.43 52.04 -21.35
C VAL A 262 2.97 52.75 -22.60
N GLU A 263 3.58 52.02 -23.53
CA GLU A 263 4.06 52.56 -24.80
C GLU A 263 2.93 53.20 -25.63
N ALA A 264 1.77 52.55 -25.70
CA ALA A 264 0.59 53.11 -26.37
C ALA A 264 0.09 54.39 -25.70
N ALA A 265 0.18 54.49 -24.37
CA ALA A 265 -0.13 55.72 -23.63
C ALA A 265 0.93 56.82 -23.90
N VAL A 266 2.20 56.46 -24.10
CA VAL A 266 3.31 57.40 -24.38
C VAL A 266 3.31 57.88 -25.84
N ALA A 267 2.89 57.07 -26.82
CA ALA A 267 2.99 57.41 -28.24
C ALA A 267 2.10 58.61 -28.69
N GLY A 268 1.18 59.09 -27.84
CA GLY A 268 0.27 60.23 -28.12
C GLY A 268 0.73 61.61 -27.61
N VAL A 269 2.03 61.81 -27.33
CA VAL A 269 2.56 62.94 -26.54
C VAL A 269 2.37 64.34 -27.15
N GLU A 270 2.12 64.48 -28.45
CA GLU A 270 1.98 65.80 -29.10
C GLU A 270 0.66 66.52 -28.76
N ASP A 271 -0.46 65.81 -28.54
CA ASP A 271 -1.78 66.39 -28.22
C ASP A 271 -2.02 66.62 -26.72
N LEU A 272 -1.03 66.23 -25.92
CA LEU A 272 -1.32 65.68 -24.61
C LEU A 272 -0.94 66.80 -23.57
N LEU A 273 -0.38 67.96 -24.00
CA LEU A 273 -0.10 69.17 -23.19
C LEU A 273 -1.35 69.90 -22.61
N ALA A 274 -2.54 69.27 -22.70
CA ALA A 274 -3.83 69.77 -22.22
C ALA A 274 -4.09 69.42 -20.73
N PRO A 275 -4.96 70.18 -20.02
CA PRO A 275 -5.26 69.99 -18.60
C PRO A 275 -5.80 68.60 -18.20
N GLU A 276 -6.26 67.79 -19.16
CA GLU A 276 -6.89 66.48 -18.93
C GLU A 276 -5.87 65.32 -18.73
N ARG A 277 -4.56 65.61 -18.70
CA ARG A 277 -3.47 64.61 -18.63
C ARG A 277 -3.28 63.86 -17.30
N ARG A 278 -3.88 64.33 -16.19
CA ARG A 278 -3.74 63.69 -14.87
C ARG A 278 -4.21 62.24 -14.87
N LEU A 279 -5.23 61.93 -15.67
CA LEU A 279 -5.79 60.59 -15.77
C LEU A 279 -4.86 59.62 -16.49
N LEU A 280 -4.14 60.07 -17.53
CA LEU A 280 -3.25 59.22 -18.32
C LEU A 280 -1.95 58.90 -17.56
N LEU A 281 -1.31 59.89 -16.93
CA LEU A 281 -0.10 59.64 -16.12
C LEU A 281 -0.41 58.71 -14.94
N ARG A 282 -1.56 58.89 -14.28
CA ARG A 282 -2.04 57.97 -13.23
C ARG A 282 -2.33 56.57 -13.77
N ALA A 283 -2.80 56.43 -15.01
CA ALA A 283 -2.98 55.12 -15.64
C ALA A 283 -1.64 54.45 -15.93
N MET A 284 -0.64 55.19 -16.41
CA MET A 284 0.70 54.69 -16.67
C MET A 284 1.40 54.23 -15.38
N LEU A 285 1.34 55.04 -14.32
CA LEU A 285 1.87 54.66 -12.99
C LEU A 285 1.27 53.33 -12.50
N ARG A 286 -0.04 53.15 -12.62
CA ARG A 286 -0.70 51.88 -12.23
C ARG A 286 -0.26 50.69 -13.08
N GLU A 287 0.04 50.89 -14.36
CA GLU A 287 0.53 49.82 -15.21
C GLU A 287 2.00 49.49 -14.86
N THR A 288 2.87 50.48 -14.62
CA THR A 288 4.25 50.25 -14.17
C THR A 288 4.31 49.59 -12.77
N GLU A 289 3.42 49.95 -11.85
CA GLU A 289 3.30 49.28 -10.54
C GLU A 289 3.00 47.77 -10.72
N LYS A 290 2.15 47.39 -11.68
CA LYS A 290 1.91 45.98 -12.01
C LYS A 290 3.14 45.31 -12.59
N ALA A 291 3.89 46.00 -13.44
CA ALA A 291 5.15 45.47 -14.01
C ALA A 291 6.17 45.15 -12.90
N ILE A 292 6.33 46.05 -11.92
CA ILE A 292 7.16 45.82 -10.74
C ILE A 292 6.66 44.59 -9.97
N GLY A 293 5.34 44.44 -9.81
CA GLY A 293 4.74 43.26 -9.18
C GLY A 293 5.07 41.96 -9.91
N TYR A 294 5.00 41.95 -11.25
CA TYR A 294 5.36 40.81 -12.07
C TYR A 294 6.85 40.43 -11.93
N ALA A 295 7.76 41.42 -11.95
CA ALA A 295 9.19 41.18 -11.74
C ALA A 295 9.48 40.56 -10.37
N ASN A 296 8.86 41.08 -9.31
CA ASN A 296 8.97 40.50 -7.97
C ASN A 296 8.44 39.06 -7.93
N SER A 297 7.31 38.76 -8.58
CA SER A 297 6.78 37.39 -8.62
C SER A 297 7.69 36.43 -9.39
N ALA A 298 8.40 36.89 -10.43
CA ALA A 298 9.39 36.06 -11.11
C ALA A 298 10.61 35.82 -10.21
N LEU A 299 11.07 36.85 -9.48
CA LEU A 299 12.17 36.75 -8.53
C LEU A 299 11.89 35.73 -7.42
N GLU A 300 10.65 35.66 -6.91
CA GLU A 300 10.25 34.66 -5.91
C GLU A 300 10.32 33.20 -6.41
N LEU A 301 10.33 32.97 -7.73
CA LEU A 301 10.44 31.64 -8.32
C LEU A 301 11.88 31.14 -8.43
N VAL A 302 12.86 32.05 -8.35
CA VAL A 302 14.28 31.74 -8.42
C VAL A 302 14.80 31.49 -7.02
N THR A 303 15.50 30.38 -6.82
CA THR A 303 15.93 29.93 -5.49
C THR A 303 17.28 30.50 -5.04
N ASP A 304 18.00 31.21 -5.92
CA ASP A 304 19.34 31.71 -5.63
C ASP A 304 19.32 33.13 -5.03
N ASN A 305 20.12 33.33 -3.98
CA ASN A 305 20.28 34.63 -3.31
C ASN A 305 21.26 35.56 -4.05
N ASP A 306 21.94 35.06 -5.08
CA ASP A 306 22.92 35.81 -5.87
C ASP A 306 22.31 36.61 -7.03
N PHE A 307 20.98 36.55 -7.23
CA PHE A 307 20.31 37.43 -8.18
C PHE A 307 20.35 38.88 -7.70
N GLU A 308 20.95 39.75 -8.50
CA GLU A 308 21.03 41.19 -8.28
C GLU A 308 19.63 41.81 -8.40
N ALA A 309 18.87 41.82 -7.30
CA ALA A 309 17.62 42.57 -7.19
C ALA A 309 17.80 44.11 -7.33
N SER A 310 19.02 44.55 -7.63
CA SER A 310 19.40 45.95 -7.81
C SER A 310 18.64 46.59 -8.98
N GLU A 311 18.47 45.91 -10.12
CA GLU A 311 17.72 46.44 -11.27
C GLU A 311 16.24 46.69 -10.94
N ILE A 312 15.60 45.76 -10.21
CA ILE A 312 14.21 45.90 -9.74
C ILE A 312 14.12 47.01 -8.67
N ALA A 313 15.11 47.10 -7.77
CA ALA A 313 15.16 48.13 -6.74
C ALA A 313 15.35 49.53 -7.33
N GLU A 314 16.21 49.67 -8.32
CA GLU A 314 16.41 50.92 -9.05
C GLU A 314 15.18 51.31 -9.86
N ALA A 315 14.54 50.36 -10.55
CA ALA A 315 13.28 50.62 -11.24
C ALA A 315 12.18 51.10 -10.27
N ARG A 316 12.17 50.58 -9.04
CA ARG A 316 11.27 51.03 -7.97
C ARG A 316 11.60 52.44 -7.50
N GLU A 317 12.88 52.79 -7.32
CA GLU A 317 13.28 54.16 -6.94
C GLU A 317 12.88 55.18 -8.03
N ASP A 318 13.08 54.83 -9.31
CA ASP A 318 12.64 55.62 -10.45
C ASP A 318 11.11 55.78 -10.47
N PHE A 319 10.36 54.72 -10.17
CA PHE A 319 8.90 54.75 -10.05
C PHE A 319 8.40 55.62 -8.89
N GLU A 320 8.95 55.43 -7.68
CA GLU A 320 8.59 56.20 -6.47
C GLU A 320 8.88 57.70 -6.67
N THR A 321 9.96 58.04 -7.38
CA THR A 321 10.29 59.42 -7.76
C THR A 321 9.18 60.07 -8.60
N VAL A 322 8.56 59.32 -9.53
CA VAL A 322 7.45 59.83 -10.35
C VAL A 322 6.13 59.82 -9.58
N GLU A 323 5.90 58.84 -8.71
CA GLU A 323 4.70 58.75 -7.87
C GLU A 323 4.59 59.88 -6.85
N ALA A 324 5.70 60.30 -6.25
CA ALA A 324 5.75 61.34 -5.22
C ALA A 324 5.43 62.76 -5.74
N LEU A 325 5.24 62.94 -7.05
CA LEU A 325 4.99 64.24 -7.65
C LEU A 325 3.56 64.71 -7.40
N ASP A 326 3.41 65.98 -7.04
CA ASP A 326 2.09 66.62 -7.02
C ASP A 326 1.63 66.92 -8.45
N ILE A 327 0.95 65.93 -9.04
CA ILE A 327 0.37 65.99 -10.40
C ILE A 327 -0.66 67.16 -10.50
N ASP A 328 -1.09 67.74 -9.38
CA ASP A 328 -2.03 68.86 -9.39
C ASP A 328 -1.38 70.23 -9.72
N ASP A 329 -0.05 70.40 -9.58
CA ASP A 329 0.66 71.68 -9.75
C ASP A 329 1.73 71.73 -10.88
N VAL A 330 1.73 70.77 -11.82
CA VAL A 330 2.84 70.61 -12.79
C VAL A 330 2.91 71.72 -13.86
N LEU A 331 3.99 72.51 -13.79
CA LEU A 331 4.49 73.31 -14.91
C LEU A 331 4.77 72.39 -16.11
N LYS A 332 4.19 72.69 -17.28
CA LYS A 332 4.29 71.92 -18.55
C LYS A 332 5.69 71.43 -18.96
N ALA A 333 6.77 71.97 -18.38
CA ALA A 333 8.16 71.65 -18.71
C ALA A 333 8.70 70.35 -18.08
N ALA A 334 8.10 69.82 -17.00
CA ALA A 334 8.64 68.65 -16.28
C ALA A 334 8.14 67.29 -16.82
N ILE A 335 6.97 67.27 -17.48
CA ILE A 335 6.33 66.03 -17.97
C ILE A 335 7.23 65.19 -18.89
N PRO A 336 7.97 65.77 -19.85
CA PRO A 336 8.86 64.97 -20.71
C PRO A 336 9.92 64.20 -19.92
N GLY A 337 10.50 64.82 -18.88
CA GLY A 337 11.50 64.16 -18.03
C GLY A 337 10.92 62.97 -17.24
N HIS A 338 9.69 63.09 -16.75
CA HIS A 338 9.03 61.99 -16.02
C HIS A 338 8.62 60.83 -16.93
N LEU A 339 8.23 61.12 -18.18
CA LEU A 339 8.01 60.08 -19.18
C LEU A 339 9.31 59.33 -19.48
N THR A 340 10.45 60.03 -19.53
CA THR A 340 11.77 59.41 -19.64
C THR A 340 12.07 58.53 -18.42
N THR A 341 11.88 59.01 -17.19
CA THR A 341 12.09 58.20 -15.98
C THR A 341 11.23 56.94 -15.95
N LEU A 342 9.95 57.02 -16.35
CA LEU A 342 9.06 55.86 -16.37
C LEU A 342 9.46 54.83 -17.44
N ASN A 343 9.90 55.30 -18.61
CA ASN A 343 10.41 54.40 -19.66
C ASN A 343 11.69 53.70 -19.19
N ASN A 344 12.61 54.41 -18.54
CA ASN A 344 13.82 53.82 -17.95
C ASN A 344 13.47 52.74 -16.91
N ALA A 345 12.46 52.98 -16.06
CA ALA A 345 12.01 51.98 -15.09
C ALA A 345 11.46 50.71 -15.77
N ILE A 346 10.76 50.85 -16.91
CA ILE A 346 10.25 49.70 -17.68
C ILE A 346 11.40 48.95 -18.35
N GLU A 347 12.38 49.65 -18.91
CA GLU A 347 13.59 49.04 -19.50
C GLU A 347 14.34 48.21 -18.46
N LYS A 348 14.57 48.76 -17.25
CA LYS A 348 15.19 48.02 -16.13
C LYS A 348 14.41 46.77 -15.71
N ILE A 349 13.06 46.83 -15.72
CA ILE A 349 12.23 45.65 -15.41
C ILE A 349 12.36 44.58 -16.49
N GLU A 350 12.46 44.97 -17.75
CA GLU A 350 12.67 44.04 -18.87
C GLU A 350 14.04 43.36 -18.76
N GLU A 351 15.10 44.13 -18.52
CA GLU A 351 16.46 43.62 -18.28
C GLU A 351 16.49 42.62 -17.13
N ALA A 352 15.84 42.95 -15.99
CA ALA A 352 15.74 42.06 -14.85
C ALA A 352 15.00 40.75 -15.17
N LEU A 353 13.89 40.84 -15.92
CA LEU A 353 13.12 39.65 -16.31
C LEU A 353 13.86 38.75 -17.30
N ASP A 354 14.66 39.31 -18.20
CA ASP A 354 15.50 38.55 -19.13
C ASP A 354 16.65 37.86 -18.39
N SER A 355 17.26 38.55 -17.42
CA SER A 355 18.27 37.97 -16.52
C SER A 355 17.71 36.80 -15.71
N ILE A 356 16.51 36.96 -15.11
CA ILE A 356 15.81 35.89 -14.39
C ILE A 356 15.57 34.67 -15.31
N LEU A 357 15.12 34.89 -16.55
CA LEU A 357 14.88 33.81 -17.49
C LEU A 357 16.18 33.06 -17.85
N ALA A 358 17.27 33.78 -18.08
CA ALA A 358 18.56 33.17 -18.37
C ALA A 358 19.04 32.27 -17.21
N GLN A 359 18.91 32.74 -15.98
CA GLN A 359 19.23 31.95 -14.79
C GLN A 359 18.36 30.70 -14.67
N VAL A 360 17.04 30.83 -14.89
CA VAL A 360 16.13 29.68 -14.85
C VAL A 360 16.48 28.65 -15.92
N ASN A 361 16.88 29.08 -17.12
CA ASN A 361 17.36 28.15 -18.14
C ASN A 361 18.65 27.43 -17.72
N GLU A 362 19.57 28.12 -17.04
CA GLU A 362 20.77 27.48 -16.48
C GLU A 362 20.43 26.47 -15.37
N GLU A 363 19.58 26.83 -14.41
CA GLU A 363 19.17 25.96 -13.29
C GLU A 363 18.32 24.76 -13.74
N THR A 364 17.49 24.95 -14.77
CA THR A 364 16.63 23.90 -15.32
C THR A 364 17.34 23.01 -16.33
N GLY A 365 18.42 23.51 -16.95
CA GLY A 365 19.11 22.85 -18.05
C GLY A 365 18.34 22.85 -19.38
N ILE A 366 17.22 23.58 -19.48
CA ILE A 366 16.41 23.69 -20.70
C ILE A 366 17.07 24.69 -21.65
N ASP A 367 17.25 24.31 -22.92
CA ASP A 367 17.83 25.17 -23.95
C ASP A 367 16.98 26.42 -24.17
N GLU A 368 17.59 27.60 -24.15
CA GLU A 368 16.95 28.89 -24.42
C GLU A 368 16.19 28.90 -25.76
N ALA A 369 16.67 28.15 -26.75
CA ALA A 369 16.01 27.98 -28.04
C ALA A 369 14.58 27.41 -27.92
N ASN A 370 14.26 26.73 -26.82
CA ASN A 370 12.94 26.16 -26.55
C ASN A 370 11.98 27.13 -25.85
N ASN A 371 12.43 28.30 -25.40
CA ASN A 371 11.60 29.26 -24.64
C ASN A 371 10.29 29.62 -25.35
N ASP A 372 10.34 29.89 -26.66
CA ASP A 372 9.15 30.23 -27.44
C ASP A 372 8.19 29.05 -27.53
N THR A 373 8.73 27.85 -27.76
CA THR A 373 7.96 26.60 -27.79
C THR A 373 7.30 26.34 -26.44
N VAL A 374 8.03 26.48 -25.33
CA VAL A 374 7.49 26.29 -23.97
C VAL A 374 6.38 27.29 -23.69
N ARG A 375 6.59 28.56 -24.04
CA ARG A 375 5.61 29.64 -23.85
C ARG A 375 4.32 29.43 -24.66
N GLU A 376 4.43 28.84 -25.84
CA GLU A 376 3.30 28.58 -26.73
C GLU A 376 2.54 27.30 -26.35
N TYR A 377 3.25 26.19 -26.11
CA TYR A 377 2.65 24.86 -26.03
C TYR A 377 2.46 24.32 -24.61
N ILE A 378 3.28 24.74 -23.64
CA ILE A 378 3.18 24.23 -22.26
C ILE A 378 2.15 25.06 -21.48
N THR A 379 0.91 24.95 -21.91
CA THR A 379 -0.22 25.70 -21.36
C THR A 379 -0.77 25.08 -20.08
N SER A 380 -1.83 25.68 -19.52
CA SER A 380 -2.59 25.05 -18.44
C SER A 380 -3.28 23.75 -18.89
N GLU A 381 -3.72 23.66 -20.15
CA GLU A 381 -4.27 22.42 -20.70
C GLU A 381 -3.21 21.32 -20.80
N TYR A 382 -1.99 21.65 -21.25
CA TYR A 382 -0.88 20.69 -21.31
C TYR A 382 -0.58 20.10 -19.94
N ILE A 383 -0.45 20.94 -18.91
CA ILE A 383 -0.20 20.48 -17.54
C ILE A 383 -1.36 19.63 -17.00
N ALA A 384 -2.61 19.94 -17.37
CA ALA A 384 -3.74 19.10 -17.03
C ALA A 384 -3.69 17.74 -17.74
N ALA A 385 -3.25 17.69 -19.00
CA ALA A 385 -3.06 16.44 -19.75
C ALA A 385 -1.98 15.56 -19.11
N VAL A 386 -0.81 16.13 -18.77
CA VAL A 386 0.27 15.44 -18.05
C VAL A 386 -0.23 14.89 -16.71
N ARG A 387 -0.93 15.71 -15.91
CA ARG A 387 -1.54 15.28 -14.64
C ARG A 387 -2.51 14.13 -14.82
N ASN A 388 -3.35 14.15 -15.86
CA ASN A 388 -4.30 13.09 -16.11
C ASN A 388 -3.60 11.78 -16.49
N LEU A 389 -2.53 11.87 -17.28
CA LEU A 389 -1.71 10.72 -17.69
C LEU A 389 -1.05 10.06 -16.47
N LEU A 390 -0.35 10.84 -15.65
CA LEU A 390 0.31 10.35 -14.42
C LEU A 390 -0.71 9.78 -13.42
N ASN A 391 -1.84 10.48 -13.24
CA ASN A 391 -2.92 10.00 -12.37
C ASN A 391 -3.72 8.84 -12.96
N ALA A 392 -3.46 8.38 -14.19
CA ALA A 392 -4.06 7.17 -14.75
C ALA A 392 -3.25 5.91 -14.40
N GLU A 393 -1.95 6.07 -14.09
CA GLU A 393 -1.05 4.95 -13.79
C GLU A 393 -1.42 4.24 -12.48
N ARG A 394 -1.42 2.90 -12.50
CA ARG A 394 -1.84 2.05 -11.38
C ARG A 394 -0.82 0.98 -11.09
N ILE A 395 -0.63 0.68 -9.81
CA ILE A 395 0.27 -0.38 -9.37
C ILE A 395 -0.40 -1.76 -9.50
N THR A 396 0.33 -2.74 -10.03
CA THR A 396 -0.04 -4.17 -9.96
C THR A 396 0.54 -4.75 -8.67
N MET A 397 -0.28 -5.50 -7.93
CA MET A 397 0.10 -6.01 -6.61
C MET A 397 -0.04 -7.54 -6.54
N PRO A 398 0.79 -8.22 -5.74
CA PRO A 398 0.53 -9.60 -5.34
C PRO A 398 -0.81 -9.73 -4.59
N PRO A 399 -1.53 -10.86 -4.69
CA PRO A 399 -2.81 -11.05 -4.00
C PRO A 399 -2.74 -11.23 -2.48
N SER A 400 -1.61 -11.67 -1.92
CA SER A 400 -1.50 -12.06 -0.50
C SER A 400 -1.97 -10.99 0.51
N PRO A 401 -1.73 -9.67 0.32
CA PRO A 401 -2.23 -8.67 1.27
C PRO A 401 -3.76 -8.56 1.25
N ALA A 402 -4.36 -8.63 0.06
CA ALA A 402 -5.81 -8.66 -0.08
C ALA A 402 -6.39 -9.96 0.51
N MET A 403 -5.70 -11.09 0.35
CA MET A 403 -6.11 -12.37 0.92
C MET A 403 -6.08 -12.37 2.44
N ALA A 404 -5.06 -11.77 3.07
CA ALA A 404 -5.04 -11.62 4.53
C ALA A 404 -6.26 -10.83 5.03
N GLY A 405 -6.64 -9.76 4.32
CA GLY A 405 -7.85 -8.99 4.65
C GLY A 405 -9.13 -9.79 4.45
N ILE A 406 -9.20 -10.58 3.37
CA ILE A 406 -10.31 -11.50 3.10
C ILE A 406 -10.41 -12.59 4.18
N TYR A 407 -9.30 -13.14 4.65
CA TYR A 407 -9.29 -14.13 5.73
C TYR A 407 -9.86 -13.52 7.01
N ALA A 408 -9.37 -12.35 7.43
CA ALA A 408 -9.89 -11.63 8.60
C ALA A 408 -11.40 -11.36 8.47
N ARG A 409 -11.83 -10.85 7.31
CA ARG A 409 -13.25 -10.58 7.04
C ARG A 409 -14.12 -11.84 7.05
N VAL A 410 -13.66 -12.94 6.45
CA VAL A 410 -14.43 -14.19 6.37
C VAL A 410 -14.52 -14.82 7.76
N ASP A 411 -13.41 -14.87 8.48
CA ASP A 411 -13.35 -15.42 9.84
C ASP A 411 -14.29 -14.66 10.78
N GLY A 412 -14.21 -13.33 10.82
CA GLY A 412 -15.06 -12.51 11.70
C GLY A 412 -16.56 -12.61 11.38
N ASN A 413 -16.93 -12.86 10.12
CA ASN A 413 -18.34 -12.95 9.71
C ASN A 413 -18.90 -14.37 9.76
N ARG A 414 -18.08 -15.39 9.51
CA ARG A 414 -18.54 -16.76 9.20
C ARG A 414 -17.77 -17.87 9.92
N GLY A 415 -16.74 -17.53 10.69
CA GLY A 415 -15.84 -18.45 11.34
C GLY A 415 -14.75 -18.99 10.41
N VAL A 416 -13.60 -19.36 11.01
CA VAL A 416 -12.39 -19.85 10.33
C VAL A 416 -12.62 -21.12 9.49
N TRP A 417 -13.65 -21.90 9.81
CA TRP A 417 -14.06 -23.10 9.07
C TRP A 417 -14.72 -22.78 7.71
N LYS A 418 -15.01 -21.49 7.42
CA LYS A 418 -15.49 -21.10 6.10
C LYS A 418 -14.31 -20.83 5.16
N ALA A 419 -14.29 -21.56 4.04
CA ALA A 419 -13.36 -21.30 2.93
C ALA A 419 -13.36 -19.82 2.49
N PRO A 420 -12.19 -19.16 2.40
CA PRO A 420 -12.03 -17.77 1.95
C PRO A 420 -12.06 -17.65 0.41
N ALA A 421 -12.97 -18.38 -0.24
CA ALA A 421 -13.16 -18.42 -1.69
C ALA A 421 -14.59 -18.05 -2.09
N ASN A 422 -14.76 -17.71 -3.37
CA ASN A 422 -15.97 -17.11 -3.92
C ASN A 422 -16.28 -15.75 -3.27
N VAL A 423 -15.23 -14.98 -2.99
CA VAL A 423 -15.26 -13.68 -2.31
C VAL A 423 -14.67 -12.63 -3.24
N SER A 424 -15.32 -11.47 -3.34
CA SER A 424 -14.85 -10.34 -4.14
C SER A 424 -13.65 -9.65 -3.49
N ILE A 425 -12.70 -9.26 -4.33
CA ILE A 425 -11.56 -8.44 -3.96
C ILE A 425 -11.92 -6.96 -4.22
N ASN A 426 -11.63 -6.09 -3.27
CA ASN A 426 -11.80 -4.64 -3.37
C ASN A 426 -10.52 -3.96 -3.88
N ARG A 427 -10.66 -2.75 -4.45
CA ARG A 427 -9.57 -1.95 -5.05
C ARG A 427 -8.80 -2.67 -6.16
N VAL A 428 -9.49 -3.52 -6.91
CA VAL A 428 -8.96 -4.24 -8.07
C VAL A 428 -9.84 -3.95 -9.29
N SER A 429 -9.20 -3.79 -10.45
CA SER A 429 -9.87 -3.70 -11.74
C SER A 429 -9.98 -5.08 -12.40
N ALA A 430 -8.90 -5.85 -12.41
CA ALA A 430 -8.82 -7.21 -12.96
C ALA A 430 -7.59 -7.97 -12.43
N PRO A 431 -7.54 -9.31 -12.53
CA PRO A 431 -6.28 -10.06 -12.45
C PRO A 431 -5.33 -9.64 -13.60
N SER A 432 -4.02 -9.76 -13.38
CA SER A 432 -3.01 -9.41 -14.39
C SER A 432 -3.07 -10.35 -15.61
N VAL A 433 -3.39 -11.62 -15.37
CA VAL A 433 -3.58 -12.65 -16.40
C VAL A 433 -5.01 -13.19 -16.40
N LYS A 434 -5.61 -13.33 -17.58
CA LYS A 434 -6.94 -13.91 -17.72
C LYS A 434 -6.84 -15.43 -17.90
N LEU A 435 -7.14 -16.18 -16.83
CA LEU A 435 -7.11 -17.64 -16.85
C LEU A 435 -8.28 -18.28 -17.61
N SER A 436 -7.94 -19.13 -18.58
CA SER A 436 -8.86 -20.10 -19.17
C SER A 436 -9.28 -21.16 -18.14
N ILE A 437 -10.30 -21.96 -18.50
CA ILE A 437 -10.75 -23.07 -17.65
C ILE A 437 -9.65 -24.13 -17.51
N ALA A 438 -8.91 -24.42 -18.59
CA ALA A 438 -7.86 -25.43 -18.57
C ALA A 438 -6.68 -25.01 -17.68
N GLU A 439 -6.22 -23.75 -17.78
CA GLU A 439 -5.15 -23.21 -16.94
C GLU A 439 -5.58 -23.20 -15.46
N ASN A 440 -6.77 -22.70 -15.15
CA ASN A 440 -7.31 -22.75 -13.79
C ASN A 440 -7.36 -24.18 -13.23
N ASN A 441 -7.76 -25.17 -14.04
CA ASN A 441 -7.83 -26.56 -13.60
C ASN A 441 -6.44 -27.11 -13.26
N ARG A 442 -5.42 -26.78 -14.06
CA ARG A 442 -4.01 -27.16 -13.80
C ARG A 442 -3.46 -26.49 -12.55
N LEU A 443 -3.84 -25.22 -12.31
CA LEU A 443 -3.49 -24.52 -11.08
C LEU A 443 -4.05 -25.22 -9.84
N ASN A 444 -5.33 -25.59 -9.90
CA ASN A 444 -6.07 -26.12 -8.76
C ASN A 444 -5.80 -27.61 -8.46
N VAL A 445 -5.60 -28.46 -9.47
CA VAL A 445 -5.27 -29.89 -9.30
C VAL A 445 -4.06 -30.21 -10.17
N HIS A 446 -2.95 -30.56 -9.54
CA HIS A 446 -1.70 -30.86 -10.24
C HIS A 446 -1.14 -32.25 -9.88
N SER A 447 -0.35 -32.84 -10.77
CA SER A 447 0.26 -34.16 -10.60
C SER A 447 1.24 -34.22 -9.41
N THR A 448 1.93 -33.10 -9.14
CA THR A 448 2.84 -32.96 -7.98
C THR A 448 2.12 -32.90 -6.64
N GLY A 449 0.80 -32.75 -6.63
CA GLY A 449 0.01 -32.51 -5.42
C GLY A 449 -0.06 -31.05 -4.97
N LYS A 450 0.74 -30.18 -5.57
CA LYS A 450 0.87 -28.77 -5.17
C LYS A 450 -0.17 -27.90 -5.86
N SER A 451 -1.11 -27.37 -5.08
CA SER A 451 -2.24 -26.56 -5.59
C SER A 451 -1.99 -25.06 -5.44
N ILE A 452 -2.45 -24.30 -6.42
CA ILE A 452 -2.38 -22.83 -6.46
C ILE A 452 -3.82 -22.30 -6.61
N ASN A 453 -4.17 -21.31 -5.80
CA ASN A 453 -5.52 -20.75 -5.78
C ASN A 453 -5.66 -19.61 -6.80
N ALA A 454 -6.60 -19.76 -7.71
CA ALA A 454 -6.78 -18.80 -8.80
C ALA A 454 -7.52 -17.53 -8.35
N ILE A 455 -7.10 -16.36 -8.85
CA ILE A 455 -7.87 -15.12 -8.84
C ILE A 455 -8.50 -14.92 -10.23
N ARG A 456 -9.83 -14.72 -10.31
CA ARG A 456 -10.55 -14.72 -11.60
C ARG A 456 -11.58 -13.62 -11.70
N SER A 457 -11.74 -13.06 -12.90
CA SER A 457 -12.86 -12.16 -13.21
C SER A 457 -14.05 -12.92 -13.76
N PHE A 458 -15.24 -12.57 -13.26
CA PHE A 458 -16.52 -13.08 -13.71
C PHE A 458 -17.42 -11.92 -14.16
N PRO A 459 -18.03 -12.00 -15.36
CA PRO A 459 -18.99 -11.00 -15.81
C PRO A 459 -20.11 -10.80 -14.78
N GLY A 460 -20.39 -9.54 -14.41
CA GLY A 460 -21.42 -9.18 -13.43
C GLY A 460 -21.09 -9.47 -11.96
N ARG A 461 -19.94 -10.10 -11.66
CA ARG A 461 -19.52 -10.41 -10.28
C ARG A 461 -18.14 -9.83 -9.90
N GLY A 462 -17.44 -9.25 -10.87
CA GLY A 462 -16.12 -8.66 -10.67
C GLY A 462 -15.03 -9.70 -10.50
N THR A 463 -13.96 -9.32 -9.81
CA THR A 463 -12.80 -10.19 -9.53
C THR A 463 -12.99 -10.93 -8.20
N LEU A 464 -12.93 -12.26 -8.26
CA LEU A 464 -13.18 -13.17 -7.14
C LEU A 464 -11.96 -14.04 -6.87
N VAL A 465 -11.78 -14.39 -5.60
CA VAL A 465 -10.93 -15.51 -5.17
C VAL A 465 -11.62 -16.82 -5.56
N TRP A 466 -10.94 -17.69 -6.29
CA TRP A 466 -11.50 -18.90 -6.90
C TRP A 466 -10.70 -20.17 -6.55
N GLY A 467 -10.29 -20.30 -5.29
CA GLY A 467 -9.64 -21.48 -4.73
C GLY A 467 -9.53 -21.37 -3.21
N ALA A 468 -9.54 -22.50 -2.51
CA ALA A 468 -9.38 -22.56 -1.05
C ALA A 468 -8.51 -23.75 -0.60
N ARG A 469 -7.55 -24.14 -1.43
CA ARG A 469 -6.61 -25.25 -1.15
C ARG A 469 -5.33 -24.75 -0.51
N THR A 470 -4.78 -25.55 0.39
CA THR A 470 -3.39 -25.39 0.85
C THR A 470 -2.44 -25.79 -0.28
N LEU A 471 -1.13 -25.61 -0.08
CA LEU A 471 -0.15 -26.18 -1.01
C LEU A 471 -0.20 -27.72 -1.01
N ASP A 472 -0.67 -28.37 0.06
CA ASP A 472 -0.87 -29.82 0.11
C ASP A 472 -2.23 -30.27 -0.48
N GLY A 473 -2.52 -29.81 -1.70
CA GLY A 473 -3.88 -29.87 -2.25
C GLY A 473 -4.37 -31.25 -2.72
N ASN A 474 -3.48 -32.25 -2.85
CA ASN A 474 -3.90 -33.65 -3.09
C ASN A 474 -4.11 -34.45 -1.79
N SER A 475 -3.72 -33.91 -0.63
CA SER A 475 -3.94 -34.56 0.66
C SER A 475 -5.40 -34.92 0.89
N ASN A 476 -5.65 -36.00 1.62
CA ASN A 476 -7.01 -36.34 2.06
C ASN A 476 -7.40 -35.62 3.34
N GLU A 477 -6.42 -35.15 4.11
CA GLU A 477 -6.59 -34.53 5.42
C GLU A 477 -6.48 -33.01 5.32
N TRP A 478 -5.37 -32.52 4.76
CA TRP A 478 -4.95 -31.12 4.86
C TRP A 478 -5.17 -30.30 3.59
N ARG A 479 -5.98 -30.81 2.66
CA ARG A 479 -6.26 -30.19 1.35
C ARG A 479 -6.75 -28.74 1.41
N TYR A 480 -7.57 -28.42 2.41
CA TYR A 480 -8.34 -27.18 2.42
C TYR A 480 -7.87 -26.22 3.51
N ILE A 481 -7.70 -24.95 3.13
CA ILE A 481 -7.34 -23.83 4.00
C ILE A 481 -8.21 -23.77 5.26
N PRO A 482 -9.55 -23.77 5.18
CA PRO A 482 -10.39 -23.69 6.38
C PRO A 482 -10.22 -24.89 7.32
N VAL A 483 -9.85 -26.07 6.80
CA VAL A 483 -9.62 -27.25 7.64
C VAL A 483 -8.33 -27.06 8.43
N ARG A 484 -7.19 -26.77 7.78
CA ARG A 484 -5.93 -26.53 8.49
C ARG A 484 -6.04 -25.40 9.49
N ARG A 485 -6.59 -24.25 9.08
CA ARG A 485 -6.70 -23.07 9.96
C ARG A 485 -7.63 -23.29 11.15
N PHE A 486 -8.70 -24.08 10.98
CA PHE A 486 -9.54 -24.46 12.10
C PHE A 486 -8.79 -25.34 13.11
N PHE A 487 -7.99 -26.32 12.64
CA PHE A 487 -7.14 -27.12 13.52
C PHE A 487 -6.13 -26.25 14.29
N ASN A 488 -5.40 -25.35 13.61
CA ASN A 488 -4.48 -24.41 14.25
C ASN A 488 -5.16 -23.63 15.39
N MET A 489 -6.36 -23.08 15.14
CA MET A 489 -7.12 -22.35 16.16
C MET A 489 -7.52 -23.24 17.33
N VAL A 490 -8.03 -24.45 17.08
CA VAL A 490 -8.44 -25.37 18.16
C VAL A 490 -7.23 -25.81 18.99
N GLU A 491 -6.13 -26.17 18.34
CA GLU A 491 -4.87 -26.57 18.98
C GLU A 491 -4.35 -25.46 19.89
N ASP A 492 -4.26 -24.23 19.38
CA ASP A 492 -3.82 -23.06 20.16
C ASP A 492 -4.76 -22.75 21.33
N SER A 493 -6.07 -22.71 21.08
CA SER A 493 -7.08 -22.42 22.11
C SER A 493 -7.04 -23.46 23.25
N VAL A 494 -6.94 -24.75 22.91
CA VAL A 494 -6.89 -25.84 23.88
C VAL A 494 -5.55 -25.86 24.62
N LYS A 495 -4.44 -25.58 23.95
CA LYS A 495 -3.10 -25.45 24.56
C LYS A 495 -3.11 -24.35 25.62
N ASN A 496 -3.59 -23.16 25.27
CA ASN A 496 -3.67 -22.02 26.18
C ASN A 496 -4.62 -22.29 27.37
N ALA A 497 -5.78 -22.89 27.12
CA ALA A 497 -6.74 -23.20 28.17
C ALA A 497 -6.27 -24.32 29.12
N SER A 498 -5.56 -25.32 28.60
CA SER A 498 -5.04 -26.47 29.38
C SER A 498 -3.84 -26.10 30.25
N GLY A 499 -3.13 -25.00 29.96
CA GLY A 499 -2.00 -24.52 30.76
C GLY A 499 -2.28 -24.35 32.26
N ARG A 500 -3.53 -24.02 32.64
CA ARG A 500 -3.92 -23.90 34.06
C ARG A 500 -3.88 -25.21 34.86
N TYR A 501 -3.84 -26.35 34.18
CA TYR A 501 -3.78 -27.68 34.80
C TYR A 501 -2.35 -28.21 34.95
N VAL A 502 -1.36 -27.45 34.45
CA VAL A 502 0.05 -27.78 34.69
C VAL A 502 0.33 -27.63 36.19
N PHE A 503 0.97 -28.64 36.78
CA PHE A 503 1.22 -28.77 38.23
C PHE A 503 -0.01 -29.04 39.12
N GLU A 504 -1.19 -29.28 38.56
CA GLU A 504 -2.30 -29.86 39.31
C GLU A 504 -2.02 -31.34 39.64
N PRO A 505 -2.66 -31.93 40.67
CA PRO A 505 -2.56 -33.37 40.93
C PRO A 505 -2.91 -34.20 39.69
N ASN A 506 -2.00 -35.08 39.26
CA ASN A 506 -2.21 -35.95 38.10
C ASN A 506 -3.12 -37.15 38.45
N ASP A 507 -4.40 -36.85 38.67
CA ASP A 507 -5.42 -37.82 39.07
C ASP A 507 -6.67 -37.77 38.16
N ALA A 508 -7.58 -38.71 38.40
CA ALA A 508 -8.82 -38.82 37.62
C ALA A 508 -9.71 -37.57 37.67
N ASN A 509 -9.66 -36.78 38.74
CA ASN A 509 -10.47 -35.56 38.84
C ASN A 509 -9.95 -34.50 37.89
N THR A 510 -8.63 -34.32 37.82
CA THR A 510 -7.98 -33.40 36.87
C THR A 510 -8.27 -33.82 35.43
N TRP A 511 -8.14 -35.11 35.12
CA TRP A 511 -8.42 -35.63 33.76
C TRP A 511 -9.86 -35.34 33.32
N VAL A 512 -10.85 -35.57 34.19
CA VAL A 512 -12.26 -35.31 33.88
C VAL A 512 -12.53 -33.82 33.68
N LYS A 513 -11.87 -32.93 34.45
CA LYS A 513 -12.00 -31.47 34.27
C LYS A 513 -11.46 -31.02 32.92
N VAL A 514 -10.28 -31.49 32.52
CA VAL A 514 -9.66 -31.17 31.22
C VAL A 514 -10.52 -31.70 30.07
N LYS A 515 -10.98 -32.95 30.18
CA LYS A 515 -11.89 -33.56 29.21
C LYS A 515 -13.16 -32.70 29.01
N ALA A 516 -13.84 -32.38 30.11
CA ALA A 516 -15.09 -31.62 30.07
C ALA A 516 -14.89 -30.22 29.48
N MET A 517 -13.78 -29.55 29.81
CA MET A 517 -13.44 -28.23 29.26
C MET A 517 -13.32 -28.27 27.73
N ILE A 518 -12.57 -29.25 27.19
CA ILE A 518 -12.38 -29.42 25.74
C ILE A 518 -13.69 -29.84 25.06
N GLU A 519 -14.45 -30.78 25.64
CA GLU A 519 -15.74 -31.22 25.09
C GLU A 519 -16.75 -30.07 24.98
N ASN A 520 -16.80 -29.19 25.99
CA ASN A 520 -17.69 -28.02 25.96
C ASN A 520 -17.30 -27.01 24.88
N PHE A 521 -16.00 -26.80 24.66
CA PHE A 521 -15.50 -25.95 23.59
C PHE A 521 -15.88 -26.51 22.22
N LEU A 522 -15.57 -27.78 21.95
CA LEU A 522 -15.88 -28.43 20.67
C LEU A 522 -17.39 -28.54 20.44
N THR A 523 -18.19 -28.70 21.49
CA THR A 523 -19.67 -28.61 21.39
C THR A 523 -20.12 -27.24 20.90
N THR A 524 -19.48 -26.16 21.36
CA THR A 524 -19.79 -24.79 20.92
C THR A 524 -19.43 -24.60 19.45
N GLN A 525 -18.27 -25.10 19.02
CA GLN A 525 -17.86 -25.07 17.61
C GLN A 525 -18.78 -25.92 16.71
N TRP A 526 -19.21 -27.09 17.17
CA TRP A 526 -20.19 -27.93 16.46
C TRP A 526 -21.54 -27.21 16.30
N ARG A 527 -22.06 -26.58 17.37
CA ARG A 527 -23.30 -25.78 17.29
C ARG A 527 -23.19 -24.60 16.35
N ALA A 528 -22.00 -24.02 16.21
CA ALA A 528 -21.71 -22.96 15.24
C ALA A 528 -21.61 -23.48 13.78
N GLY A 529 -21.64 -24.80 13.57
CA GLY A 529 -21.56 -25.44 12.26
C GLY A 529 -20.13 -25.64 11.76
N ALA A 530 -19.12 -25.59 12.63
CA ALA A 530 -17.73 -25.82 12.26
C ALA A 530 -17.38 -27.30 12.05
N LEU A 531 -18.09 -28.19 12.76
CA LEU A 531 -17.87 -29.63 12.75
C LEU A 531 -19.05 -30.35 12.09
N MET A 532 -18.77 -31.40 11.33
CA MET A 532 -19.75 -32.25 10.66
C MET A 532 -20.28 -33.31 11.62
N GLY A 533 -21.55 -33.67 11.50
CA GLY A 533 -22.18 -34.72 12.30
C GLY A 533 -23.55 -34.27 12.78
N SER A 534 -24.50 -35.22 12.83
CA SER A 534 -25.86 -34.94 13.29
C SER A 534 -25.95 -34.82 14.82
N LYS A 535 -24.93 -35.33 15.53
CA LYS A 535 -24.75 -35.29 16.97
C LYS A 535 -23.27 -35.09 17.33
N PRO A 536 -22.94 -34.57 18.54
CA PRO A 536 -21.56 -34.29 18.94
C PRO A 536 -20.62 -35.48 18.82
N GLU A 537 -21.09 -36.70 19.13
CA GLU A 537 -20.26 -37.91 19.13
C GLU A 537 -19.86 -38.39 17.73
N GLU A 538 -20.55 -37.90 16.69
CA GLU A 538 -20.13 -38.08 15.28
C GLU A 538 -19.12 -37.00 14.85
N ALA A 539 -19.13 -35.86 15.54
CA ALA A 539 -18.39 -34.66 15.16
C ALA A 539 -17.01 -34.58 15.81
N PHE A 540 -16.87 -35.02 17.05
CA PHE A 540 -15.60 -35.05 17.75
C PHE A 540 -15.57 -36.10 18.86
N PHE A 541 -14.37 -36.43 19.33
CA PHE A 541 -14.16 -37.17 20.57
C PHE A 541 -13.03 -36.55 21.38
N VAL A 542 -13.11 -36.68 22.70
CA VAL A 542 -12.02 -36.37 23.64
C VAL A 542 -11.82 -37.58 24.54
N SER A 543 -10.63 -38.17 24.52
CA SER A 543 -10.30 -39.34 25.32
C SER A 543 -9.14 -39.02 26.27
N VAL A 544 -9.31 -39.37 27.54
CA VAL A 544 -8.26 -39.28 28.57
C VAL A 544 -8.53 -40.31 29.66
N GLY A 545 -7.48 -40.99 30.12
CA GLY A 545 -7.51 -41.81 31.32
C GLY A 545 -6.55 -42.99 31.32
N LEU A 546 -6.33 -43.56 32.51
CA LEU A 546 -5.52 -44.77 32.70
C LEU A 546 -6.16 -45.97 32.01
N GLY A 547 -5.38 -46.68 31.19
CA GLY A 547 -5.84 -47.80 30.37
C GLY A 547 -6.67 -47.39 29.15
N LYS A 548 -6.78 -46.07 28.88
CA LYS A 548 -7.37 -45.52 27.65
C LYS A 548 -6.30 -44.86 26.79
N THR A 549 -5.77 -43.73 27.26
CA THR A 549 -4.74 -42.95 26.57
C THR A 549 -3.39 -42.97 27.31
N MET A 550 -3.39 -43.39 28.58
CA MET A 550 -2.21 -43.40 29.44
C MET A 550 -1.99 -44.78 30.04
N THR A 551 -0.72 -45.13 30.22
CA THR A 551 -0.26 -46.25 31.04
C THR A 551 0.01 -45.79 32.47
N ALA A 552 0.22 -46.74 33.40
CA ALA A 552 0.64 -46.41 34.75
C ALA A 552 2.00 -45.71 34.78
N GLN A 553 2.89 -46.03 33.83
CA GLN A 553 4.19 -45.40 33.70
C GLN A 553 4.06 -43.93 33.28
N ASP A 554 3.16 -43.61 32.35
CA ASP A 554 2.91 -42.21 31.94
C ASP A 554 2.48 -41.36 33.14
N VAL A 555 1.60 -41.89 34.00
CA VAL A 555 1.13 -41.20 35.21
C VAL A 555 2.27 -41.00 36.21
N LEU A 556 3.11 -42.02 36.42
CA LEU A 556 4.29 -41.95 37.29
C LEU A 556 5.34 -40.94 36.77
N GLU A 557 5.46 -40.81 35.46
CA GLU A 557 6.29 -39.81 34.78
C GLU A 557 5.66 -38.42 34.76
N GLY A 558 4.47 -38.25 35.34
CA GLY A 558 3.78 -36.96 35.42
C GLY A 558 3.12 -36.51 34.11
N LYS A 559 2.94 -37.43 33.15
CA LYS A 559 2.30 -37.13 31.86
C LYS A 559 0.78 -37.28 31.96
N MET A 560 0.08 -36.38 31.27
CA MET A 560 -1.34 -36.47 30.99
C MET A 560 -1.53 -36.45 29.47
N ILE A 561 -1.99 -37.57 28.90
CA ILE A 561 -2.18 -37.71 27.44
C ILE A 561 -3.67 -37.61 27.12
N VAL A 562 -4.04 -36.58 26.36
CA VAL A 562 -5.41 -36.34 25.89
C VAL A 562 -5.44 -36.54 24.37
N GLU A 563 -6.27 -37.45 23.89
CA GLU A 563 -6.50 -37.66 22.46
C GLU A 563 -7.77 -36.93 22.04
N ILE A 564 -7.65 -36.09 21.01
CA ILE A 564 -8.75 -35.27 20.48
C ILE A 564 -8.89 -35.56 18.99
N GLY A 565 -10.09 -35.93 18.56
CA GLY A 565 -10.40 -36.06 17.13
C GLY A 565 -11.58 -35.18 16.76
N MET A 566 -11.55 -34.57 15.59
CA MET A 566 -12.60 -33.66 15.11
C MET A 566 -12.85 -33.82 13.60
N ALA A 567 -14.13 -33.74 13.20
CA ALA A 567 -14.57 -33.83 11.81
C ALA A 567 -14.94 -32.44 11.27
N VAL A 568 -13.95 -31.66 10.83
CA VAL A 568 -14.18 -30.28 10.35
C VAL A 568 -14.96 -30.28 9.02
N VAL A 569 -15.85 -29.30 8.85
CA VAL A 569 -16.61 -29.10 7.61
C VAL A 569 -15.67 -28.86 6.43
N ARG A 570 -15.91 -29.61 5.34
CA ARG A 570 -15.20 -29.46 4.07
C ARG A 570 -16.02 -28.62 3.07
N PRO A 571 -15.38 -27.75 2.27
CA PRO A 571 -16.10 -26.96 1.26
C PRO A 571 -16.58 -27.84 0.09
N ALA A 572 -17.76 -27.53 -0.44
CA ALA A 572 -18.24 -28.09 -1.71
C ALA A 572 -17.60 -27.37 -2.89
N GLU A 573 -16.51 -27.93 -3.42
CA GLU A 573 -15.74 -27.35 -4.53
C GLU A 573 -16.38 -27.60 -5.91
N PHE A 574 -17.03 -28.76 -6.09
CA PHE A 574 -17.63 -29.16 -7.37
C PHE A 574 -19.12 -29.42 -7.22
N ILE A 575 -19.92 -28.86 -8.13
CA ILE A 575 -21.36 -29.14 -8.26
C ILE A 575 -21.57 -29.78 -9.63
N ILE A 576 -22.01 -31.05 -9.65
CA ILE A 576 -22.25 -31.81 -10.87
C ILE A 576 -23.76 -31.94 -11.08
N LEU A 577 -24.30 -31.21 -12.06
CA LEU A 577 -25.71 -31.30 -12.45
C LEU A 577 -25.89 -32.41 -13.48
N ARG A 578 -26.62 -33.48 -13.11
CA ARG A 578 -26.95 -34.59 -14.00
C ARG A 578 -28.41 -34.48 -14.43
N PHE A 579 -28.63 -34.13 -15.70
CA PHE A 579 -29.97 -34.04 -16.27
C PHE A 579 -30.38 -35.40 -16.84
N SER A 580 -31.59 -35.86 -16.50
CA SER A 580 -32.24 -36.99 -17.15
C SER A 580 -33.62 -36.57 -17.66
N HIS A 581 -34.00 -37.05 -18.84
CA HIS A 581 -35.34 -36.84 -19.38
C HIS A 581 -36.27 -37.89 -18.77
N LYS A 582 -37.22 -37.45 -17.93
CA LYS A 582 -38.26 -38.32 -17.36
C LYS A 582 -39.43 -38.42 -18.35
N MET A 583 -39.62 -39.59 -18.96
CA MET A 583 -40.82 -39.87 -19.75
C MET A 583 -42.03 -40.01 -18.82
N MET A 584 -43.20 -39.60 -19.32
CA MET A 584 -44.47 -39.69 -18.59
C MET A 584 -44.76 -41.16 -18.26
N GLU A 585 -44.83 -41.50 -16.98
CA GLU A 585 -45.24 -42.83 -16.52
C GLU A 585 -46.72 -43.01 -16.92
N SER A 586 -47.02 -44.07 -17.66
CA SER A 586 -48.37 -44.38 -18.17
C SER A 586 -49.17 -45.20 -17.16
#